data_AF-A0A818MS17-F1
#
_entry.id   AF-A0A818MS17-F1
#
_cell.length_a   1.000
_cell.length_b   1.000
_cell.length_c   1.000
_cell.angle_alpha   90.00
_cell.angle_beta   90.00
_cell.angle_gamma   90.00
#
_symmetry.space_group_name_H-M   'P 1'
#
loop_
_entity.id
_entity.type
_entity.pdbx_description
1 polymer ?
#
loop_
_entity_poly.entity_id
_entity_poly.type
_entity_poly.pdbx_seq_one_letter_code
_entity_poly.pdbx_strand_id
1 'polypeptide(L)'
;MFFLIDFSQPRTATVIARTDGKLWLIDRDTFSTLTVSFAIKQREKYLKFLHTVNFIQTFYSRGWLSENRLEDLADALRPRYYTANQIVIEQGDTDAYEMFFIEDGSVKVTRKEKDETIRELKILGAGKCFGELALLENKPRYATVTAIEECRLATLDAKSFENLLGIELKTKLKEFVDKEYATGTLDDTSQIQK
;
A
#
# COMPACT_ATOMS: atom_id res chain seq x y z
N MET A 1 -16.20 4.37 -13.87
CA MET A 1 -17.42 4.06 -13.08
C MET A 1 -18.07 2.82 -13.71
N PHE A 2 -17.67 1.62 -13.26
CA PHE A 2 -18.21 0.34 -13.73
C PHE A 2 -19.45 0.00 -12.90
N PHE A 3 -20.64 0.24 -13.45
CA PHE A 3 -21.89 -0.13 -12.81
C PHE A 3 -22.17 -1.63 -13.01
N LEU A 4 -22.18 -2.36 -11.88
CA LEU A 4 -23.12 -3.45 -11.55
C LEU A 4 -23.50 -4.42 -12.70
N ILE A 5 -22.69 -5.46 -12.89
CA ILE A 5 -23.15 -6.75 -13.45
C ILE A 5 -23.49 -7.67 -12.27
N ASP A 6 -24.45 -7.28 -11.43
CA ASP A 6 -24.89 -8.16 -10.34
C ASP A 6 -26.40 -8.17 -10.08
N PHE A 7 -27.20 -7.69 -11.02
CA PHE A 7 -28.63 -7.87 -10.96
C PHE A 7 -29.15 -8.60 -12.19
N SER A 8 -29.79 -9.75 -11.96
CA SER A 8 -30.71 -10.41 -12.89
C SER A 8 -31.95 -9.52 -13.10
N GLN A 9 -31.75 -8.35 -13.70
CA GLN A 9 -32.83 -7.43 -14.02
C GLN A 9 -33.26 -7.65 -15.47
N PRO A 10 -34.57 -7.59 -15.78
CA PRO A 10 -35.02 -7.58 -17.15
C PRO A 10 -34.42 -6.35 -17.87
N ARG A 11 -34.09 -6.50 -19.15
CA ARG A 11 -33.49 -5.41 -19.93
C ARG A 11 -34.41 -4.19 -19.90
N THR A 12 -33.90 -3.06 -19.40
CA THR A 12 -34.66 -1.82 -19.25
C THR A 12 -34.85 -1.07 -20.56
N ALA A 13 -34.10 -1.44 -21.61
CA ALA A 13 -34.17 -0.81 -22.92
C ALA A 13 -33.93 -1.83 -24.05
N THR A 14 -34.49 -1.51 -25.22
CA THR A 14 -34.21 -2.22 -26.47
C THR A 14 -33.13 -1.46 -27.23
N VAL A 15 -32.07 -2.15 -27.63
CA VAL A 15 -30.96 -1.59 -28.41
C VAL A 15 -31.04 -2.13 -29.83
N ILE A 16 -31.07 -1.24 -30.82
CA ILE A 16 -31.13 -1.57 -32.25
C ILE A 16 -29.92 -0.93 -32.93
N ALA A 17 -29.18 -1.70 -33.74
CA ALA A 17 -28.08 -1.18 -34.53
C ALA A 17 -28.60 -0.29 -35.66
N ARG A 18 -28.07 0.94 -35.79
CA ARG A 18 -28.42 1.87 -36.88
C ARG A 18 -27.51 1.77 -38.10
N THR A 19 -26.34 1.17 -37.92
CA THR A 19 -25.30 0.98 -38.93
C THR A 19 -24.63 -0.36 -38.68
N ASP A 20 -23.94 -0.88 -39.69
CA ASP A 20 -23.11 -2.08 -39.52
C ASP A 20 -21.98 -1.83 -38.52
N GLY A 21 -21.77 -2.79 -37.63
CA GLY A 21 -20.78 -2.69 -36.56
C GLY A 21 -20.52 -4.05 -35.91
N LYS A 22 -19.42 -4.14 -35.17
CA LYS A 22 -19.07 -5.32 -34.36
C LYS A 22 -19.19 -4.97 -32.88
N LEU A 23 -19.80 -5.85 -32.12
CA LEU A 23 -19.92 -5.74 -30.66
C LEU A 23 -19.16 -6.89 -30.01
N TRP A 24 -18.49 -6.59 -28.90
CA TRP A 24 -17.89 -7.60 -28.03
C TRP A 24 -18.86 -7.88 -26.90
N LEU A 25 -19.20 -9.15 -26.71
CA LEU A 25 -20.08 -9.61 -25.65
C LEU A 25 -19.30 -10.56 -24.75
N ILE A 26 -19.47 -10.35 -23.44
CA ILE A 26 -19.04 -11.29 -22.42
C ILE A 26 -20.30 -11.75 -21.69
N ASP A 27 -20.51 -13.06 -21.61
CA ASP A 27 -21.62 -13.61 -20.85
C ASP A 27 -21.37 -13.50 -19.34
N ARG A 28 -22.44 -13.62 -18.55
CA ARG A 28 -22.37 -13.46 -17.10
C ARG A 28 -21.49 -14.52 -16.44
N ASP A 29 -21.55 -15.77 -16.90
CA ASP A 29 -20.85 -16.87 -16.27
C ASP A 29 -19.34 -16.75 -16.55
N THR A 30 -18.98 -16.36 -17.78
CA THR A 30 -17.61 -15.99 -18.14
C THR A 30 -17.13 -14.78 -17.37
N PHE A 31 -17.94 -13.70 -17.26
CA PHE A 31 -17.55 -12.52 -16.49
C PHE A 31 -17.39 -12.83 -14.99
N SER A 32 -18.31 -13.58 -14.40
CA SER A 32 -18.26 -13.99 -12.99
C SER A 32 -17.06 -14.88 -12.73
N THR A 33 -16.85 -15.90 -13.56
CA THR A 33 -15.69 -16.80 -13.47
C THR A 33 -14.38 -16.03 -13.64
N LEU A 34 -14.29 -15.11 -14.60
CA LEU A 34 -13.10 -14.28 -14.78
C LEU A 34 -12.87 -13.33 -13.62
N THR A 35 -13.93 -12.74 -13.05
CA THR A 35 -13.83 -11.85 -11.89
C THR A 35 -13.33 -12.60 -10.66
N VAL A 36 -13.90 -13.78 -10.38
CA VAL A 36 -13.45 -14.66 -9.28
C VAL A 36 -12.03 -15.15 -9.52
N SER A 37 -11.72 -15.63 -10.72
CA SER A 37 -10.38 -16.12 -11.08
C SER A 37 -9.33 -15.01 -10.99
N PHE A 38 -9.70 -13.77 -11.36
CA PHE A 38 -8.84 -12.61 -11.22
C PHE A 38 -8.58 -12.27 -9.75
N ALA A 39 -9.62 -12.26 -8.91
CA ALA A 39 -9.48 -12.02 -7.47
C ALA A 39 -8.57 -13.07 -6.80
N ILE A 40 -8.75 -14.35 -7.12
CA ILE A 40 -7.89 -15.44 -6.60
C ILE A 40 -6.44 -15.25 -7.04
N LYS A 41 -6.20 -15.01 -8.34
CA LYS A 41 -4.84 -14.77 -8.86
C LYS A 41 -4.20 -13.53 -8.25
N GLN A 42 -4.97 -12.47 -8.04
CA GLN A 42 -4.50 -11.24 -7.43
C GLN A 42 -4.11 -11.46 -5.96
N ARG A 43 -4.94 -12.18 -5.20
CA ARG A 43 -4.65 -12.59 -3.82
C ARG A 43 -3.40 -13.45 -3.74
N GLU A 44 -3.27 -14.48 -4.57
CA GLU A 44 -2.06 -15.32 -4.60
C GLU A 44 -0.79 -14.51 -4.90
N LYS A 45 -0.89 -13.54 -5.80
CA LYS A 45 0.21 -12.63 -6.11
C LYS A 45 0.59 -11.77 -4.91
N TYR A 46 -0.39 -11.19 -4.22
CA TYR A 46 -0.13 -10.36 -3.04
C TYR A 46 0.39 -11.17 -1.85
N LEU A 47 -0.08 -12.38 -1.63
CA LEU A 47 0.46 -13.29 -0.63
C LEU A 47 1.95 -13.56 -0.88
N LYS A 48 2.30 -13.95 -2.12
CA LYS A 48 3.70 -14.15 -2.52
C LYS A 48 4.54 -12.90 -2.30
N PHE A 49 4.00 -11.73 -2.65
CA PHE A 49 4.67 -10.45 -2.43
C PHE A 49 4.86 -10.13 -0.94
N LEU A 50 3.83 -10.29 -0.11
CA LEU A 50 3.89 -10.01 1.32
C LEU A 50 4.93 -10.89 2.03
N HIS A 51 5.14 -12.13 1.58
CA HIS A 51 6.24 -12.97 2.08
C HIS A 51 7.64 -12.44 1.76
N THR A 52 7.80 -11.62 0.72
CA THR A 52 9.09 -10.97 0.41
C THR A 52 9.36 -9.75 1.29
N VAL A 53 8.34 -9.21 1.95
CA VAL A 53 8.46 -8.04 2.81
C VAL A 53 9.11 -8.43 4.13
N ASN A 54 10.27 -7.82 4.41
CA ASN A 54 11.16 -8.26 5.50
C ASN A 54 10.49 -8.31 6.88
N PHE A 55 9.70 -7.29 7.26
CA PHE A 55 9.03 -7.27 8.56
C PHE A 55 7.87 -8.26 8.63
N ILE A 56 7.13 -8.46 7.53
CA ILE A 56 6.03 -9.44 7.44
C ILE A 56 6.59 -10.85 7.61
N GLN A 57 7.67 -11.18 6.91
CA GLN A 57 8.36 -12.46 7.06
C GLN A 57 8.87 -12.66 8.51
N THR A 58 9.40 -11.61 9.12
CA THR A 58 9.83 -11.64 10.53
C THR A 58 8.66 -11.89 11.47
N PHE A 59 7.50 -11.28 11.22
CA PHE A 59 6.33 -11.43 12.09
C PHE A 59 5.67 -12.78 11.91
N TYR A 60 5.61 -13.28 10.69
CA TYR A 60 5.13 -14.62 10.37
C TYR A 60 6.02 -15.70 11.00
N SER A 61 7.34 -15.63 10.82
CA SER A 61 8.28 -16.60 11.40
C SER A 61 8.32 -16.59 12.93
N ARG A 62 8.02 -15.44 13.56
CA ARG A 62 7.87 -15.32 15.03
C ARG A 62 6.50 -15.77 15.54
N GLY A 63 5.59 -16.18 14.66
CA GLY A 63 4.23 -16.59 15.02
C GLY A 63 3.32 -15.44 15.46
N TRP A 64 3.74 -14.19 15.23
CA TRP A 64 2.94 -13.01 15.57
C TRP A 64 1.86 -12.74 14.51
N LEU A 65 2.09 -13.16 13.27
CA LEU A 65 1.13 -13.09 12.17
C LEU A 65 0.70 -14.50 11.75
N SER A 66 -0.60 -14.75 11.75
CA SER A 66 -1.20 -16.02 11.30
C SER A 66 -1.49 -15.97 9.80
N GLU A 67 -1.65 -17.15 9.18
CA GLU A 67 -1.98 -17.27 7.75
C GLU A 67 -3.25 -16.48 7.40
N ASN A 68 -4.36 -16.68 8.13
CA ASN A 68 -5.61 -15.97 7.88
C ASN A 68 -5.44 -14.45 7.89
N ARG A 69 -4.63 -13.90 8.82
CA ARG A 69 -4.38 -12.46 8.89
C ARG A 69 -3.53 -11.95 7.73
N LEU A 70 -2.62 -12.78 7.23
CA LEU A 70 -1.83 -12.49 6.04
C LEU A 70 -2.70 -12.48 4.77
N GLU A 71 -3.67 -13.39 4.69
CA GLU A 71 -4.66 -13.44 3.62
C GLU A 71 -5.56 -12.21 3.64
N ASP A 72 -6.08 -11.83 4.81
CA ASP A 72 -6.89 -10.62 4.95
C ASP A 72 -6.09 -9.36 4.58
N LEU A 73 -4.78 -9.33 4.91
CA LEU A 73 -3.87 -8.26 4.50
C LEU A 73 -3.73 -8.20 2.98
N ALA A 74 -3.54 -9.35 2.32
CA ALA A 74 -3.45 -9.44 0.86
C ALA A 74 -4.71 -8.93 0.18
N ASP A 75 -5.89 -9.21 0.73
CA ASP A 75 -7.18 -8.79 0.20
C ASP A 75 -7.45 -7.28 0.42
N ALA A 76 -6.86 -6.69 1.47
CA ALA A 76 -6.95 -5.26 1.76
C ALA A 76 -6.01 -4.39 0.91
N LEU A 77 -4.93 -4.95 0.36
CA LEU A 77 -3.97 -4.20 -0.45
C LEU A 77 -4.60 -3.63 -1.74
N ARG A 78 -4.16 -2.43 -2.11
CA ARG A 78 -4.56 -1.76 -3.36
C ARG A 78 -3.33 -1.36 -4.17
N PRO A 79 -3.28 -1.65 -5.48
CA PRO A 79 -2.14 -1.24 -6.30
C PRO A 79 -2.14 0.27 -6.56
N ARG A 80 -0.96 0.87 -6.54
CA ARG A 80 -0.69 2.24 -6.98
C ARG A 80 0.54 2.24 -7.89
N TYR A 81 0.51 3.11 -8.90
CA TYR A 81 1.58 3.25 -9.87
C TYR A 81 2.06 4.69 -9.87
N TYR A 82 3.38 4.86 -9.84
CA TYR A 82 4.03 6.16 -9.86
C TYR A 82 5.11 6.17 -10.93
N THR A 83 5.25 7.30 -11.62
CA THR A 83 6.35 7.54 -12.57
C THR A 83 7.52 8.21 -11.86
N ALA A 84 8.69 8.18 -12.49
CA ALA A 84 9.89 8.82 -11.95
C ALA A 84 9.64 10.28 -11.57
N ASN A 85 10.18 10.70 -10.42
CA ASN A 85 10.03 12.02 -9.80
C ASN A 85 8.63 12.37 -9.27
N GLN A 86 7.65 11.46 -9.31
CA GLN A 86 6.37 11.71 -8.64
C GLN A 86 6.49 11.61 -7.12
N ILE A 87 5.87 12.56 -6.43
CA ILE A 87 5.76 12.57 -4.97
C ILE A 87 4.68 11.56 -4.57
N VAL A 88 5.05 10.60 -3.74
CA VAL A 88 4.14 9.58 -3.19
C VAL A 88 3.55 10.07 -1.87
N ILE A 89 4.39 10.67 -1.02
CA ILE A 89 4.03 11.24 0.27
C ILE A 89 4.72 12.61 0.38
N GLU A 90 3.99 13.62 0.83
CA GLU A 90 4.54 14.92 1.14
C GLU A 90 4.74 15.10 2.65
N GLN A 91 5.87 15.67 3.06
CA GLN A 91 6.13 15.97 4.47
C GLN A 91 5.11 16.98 5.01
N GLY A 92 4.64 16.76 6.24
CA GLY A 92 3.68 17.63 6.91
C GLY A 92 2.22 17.38 6.52
N ASP A 93 1.97 16.54 5.52
CA ASP A 93 0.62 16.11 5.17
C ASP A 93 -0.04 15.39 6.37
N THR A 94 -1.25 15.83 6.71
CA THR A 94 -2.08 15.29 7.79
C THR A 94 -3.20 14.38 7.30
N ASP A 95 -3.53 14.44 6.00
CA ASP A 95 -4.72 13.82 5.43
C ASP A 95 -4.41 12.45 4.82
N ALA A 96 -3.15 12.16 4.54
CA ALA A 96 -2.71 10.85 4.08
C ALA A 96 -2.60 9.85 5.24
N TYR A 97 -3.49 8.85 5.28
CA TYR A 97 -3.52 7.78 6.28
C TYR A 97 -3.25 6.37 5.70
N GLU A 98 -2.35 6.25 4.74
CA GLU A 98 -2.00 4.97 4.11
C GLU A 98 -0.53 4.58 4.38
N MET A 99 -0.23 3.29 4.46
CA MET A 99 1.15 2.80 4.34
C MET A 99 1.36 2.18 2.96
N PHE A 100 2.62 2.14 2.53
CA PHE A 100 3.01 1.71 1.20
C PHE A 100 4.02 0.56 1.30
N PHE A 101 3.87 -0.42 0.42
CA PHE A 101 4.80 -1.51 0.20
C PHE A 101 5.33 -1.42 -1.23
N ILE A 102 6.64 -1.55 -1.41
CA ILE A 102 7.28 -1.43 -2.73
C ILE A 102 7.26 -2.80 -3.40
N GLU A 103 6.38 -2.99 -4.40
CA GLU A 103 6.35 -4.20 -5.22
C GLU A 103 7.51 -4.21 -6.22
N ASP A 104 7.77 -3.07 -6.85
CA ASP A 104 8.81 -2.89 -7.86
C ASP A 104 9.27 -1.43 -7.94
N GLY A 105 10.52 -1.22 -8.34
CA GLY A 105 11.17 0.09 -8.39
C GLY A 105 11.77 0.56 -7.05
N SER A 106 12.08 1.85 -6.99
CA SER A 106 12.74 2.48 -5.85
C SER A 106 12.28 3.91 -5.57
N VAL A 107 12.27 4.28 -4.29
CA VAL A 107 11.85 5.60 -3.80
C VAL A 107 12.94 6.22 -2.93
N LYS A 108 13.08 7.54 -3.01
CA LYS A 108 13.94 8.32 -2.10
C LYS A 108 13.09 8.95 -1.00
N VAL A 109 13.59 8.88 0.23
CA VAL A 109 12.99 9.51 1.40
C VAL A 109 13.83 10.71 1.77
N THR A 110 13.23 11.90 1.73
CA THR A 110 13.89 13.18 1.98
C THR A 110 13.13 13.96 3.04
N ARG A 111 13.84 14.65 3.92
CA ARG A 111 13.26 15.51 4.95
C ARG A 111 13.75 16.93 4.76
N LYS A 112 12.81 17.87 4.85
CA LYS A 112 13.07 19.30 4.93
C LYS A 112 13.32 19.67 6.39
N GLU A 113 14.50 20.19 6.67
CA GLU A 113 14.92 20.65 7.99
C GLU A 113 14.48 22.10 8.26
N LYS A 114 14.64 22.57 9.51
CA LYS A 114 14.19 23.92 9.94
C LYS A 114 14.90 25.05 9.19
N ASP A 115 16.09 24.80 8.69
CA ASP A 115 16.90 25.75 7.90
C ASP A 115 16.58 25.69 6.39
N GLU A 116 15.46 25.06 6.02
CA GLU A 116 15.00 24.87 4.64
C GLU A 116 15.90 23.94 3.79
N THR A 117 16.91 23.30 4.40
CA THR A 117 17.73 22.32 3.68
C THR A 117 16.98 21.00 3.51
N ILE A 118 17.22 20.32 2.38
CA ILE A 118 16.65 19.00 2.10
C ILE A 118 17.73 17.95 2.36
N ARG A 119 17.52 17.12 3.38
CA ARG A 119 18.38 15.99 3.71
C ARG A 119 17.79 14.71 3.14
N GLU A 120 18.58 13.96 2.39
CA GLU A 120 18.23 12.57 2.02
C GLU A 120 18.45 11.66 3.23
N LEU A 121 17.39 10.93 3.61
CA LEU A 121 17.43 10.00 4.74
C LEU A 121 17.83 8.61 4.28
N LYS A 122 17.18 8.11 3.22
CA LYS A 122 17.40 6.76 2.69
C LYS A 122 16.77 6.57 1.32
N ILE A 123 17.24 5.56 0.59
CA ILE A 123 16.60 5.00 -0.60
C ILE A 123 16.01 3.65 -0.23
N LEU A 124 14.76 3.42 -0.62
CA LEU A 124 14.04 2.16 -0.39
C LEU A 124 13.71 1.51 -1.73
N GLY A 125 13.97 0.21 -1.84
CA GLY A 125 13.63 -0.59 -3.02
C GLY A 125 12.56 -1.64 -2.74
N ALA A 126 12.31 -2.52 -3.72
CA ALA A 126 11.35 -3.62 -3.62
C ALA A 126 11.52 -4.45 -2.33
N GLY A 127 10.39 -4.87 -1.75
CA GLY A 127 10.33 -5.63 -0.49
C GLY A 127 10.47 -4.79 0.78
N LYS A 128 10.68 -3.47 0.66
CA LYS A 128 10.60 -2.51 1.77
C LYS A 128 9.22 -1.84 1.82
N CYS A 129 8.90 -1.26 2.97
CA CYS A 129 7.70 -0.45 3.18
C CYS A 129 8.06 0.94 3.70
N PHE A 130 7.11 1.87 3.61
CA PHE A 130 7.22 3.21 4.16
C PHE A 130 5.84 3.80 4.50
N GLY A 131 5.84 4.89 5.28
CA GLY A 131 4.62 5.56 5.73
C GLY A 131 4.01 4.96 7.00
N GLU A 132 4.71 4.02 7.62
CA GLU A 132 4.37 3.36 8.88
C GLU A 132 4.40 4.32 10.08
N LEU A 133 5.35 5.26 10.12
CA LEU A 133 5.55 6.14 11.27
C LEU A 133 4.32 7.01 11.58
N ALA A 134 3.68 7.57 10.54
CA ALA A 134 2.49 8.40 10.72
C ALA A 134 1.32 7.60 11.32
N LEU A 135 1.19 6.32 10.93
CA LEU A 135 0.17 5.41 11.47
C LEU A 135 0.47 5.00 12.92
N LEU A 136 1.75 4.87 13.26
CA LEU A 136 2.20 4.48 14.60
C LEU A 136 2.06 5.62 15.61
N GLU A 137 2.43 6.85 15.23
CA GLU A 137 2.50 8.00 16.15
C GLU A 137 1.31 8.94 16.08
N ASN A 138 0.40 8.76 15.12
CA ASN A 138 -0.70 9.68 14.83
C ASN A 138 -0.22 11.14 14.69
N LYS A 139 0.85 11.31 13.89
CA LYS A 139 1.50 12.59 13.60
C LYS A 139 1.50 12.87 12.09
N PRO A 140 1.70 14.14 11.67
CA PRO A 140 1.91 14.47 10.27
C PRO A 140 3.04 13.66 9.64
N ARG A 141 3.01 13.50 8.31
CA ARG A 141 4.05 12.78 7.58
C ARG A 141 5.44 13.35 7.87
N TYR A 142 6.32 12.50 8.39
CA TYR A 142 7.64 12.91 8.87
C TYR A 142 8.61 13.34 7.76
N ALA A 143 8.48 12.75 6.56
CA ALA A 143 9.37 12.97 5.43
C ALA A 143 8.59 12.88 4.11
N THR A 144 9.14 13.50 3.08
CA THR A 144 8.66 13.40 1.70
C THR A 144 9.24 12.14 1.07
N VAL A 145 8.41 11.40 0.33
CA VAL A 145 8.83 10.21 -0.42
C VAL A 145 8.57 10.45 -1.90
N THR A 146 9.61 10.31 -2.72
CA THR A 146 9.56 10.54 -4.16
C THR A 146 10.00 9.28 -4.91
N ALA A 147 9.28 8.90 -5.95
CA ALA A 147 9.69 7.82 -6.85
C ALA A 147 10.97 8.22 -7.60
N ILE A 148 11.97 7.35 -7.59
CA ILE A 148 13.23 7.55 -8.34
C ILE A 148 13.03 7.09 -9.79
N GLU A 149 12.27 6.01 -9.97
CA GLU A 149 11.95 5.39 -11.26
C GLU A 149 10.45 5.06 -11.33
N GLU A 150 10.02 4.31 -12.35
CA GLU A 150 8.66 3.78 -12.36
C GLU A 150 8.48 2.80 -11.19
N CYS A 151 7.57 3.16 -10.28
CA CYS A 151 7.33 2.40 -9.07
C CYS A 151 5.95 1.78 -9.10
N ARG A 152 5.91 0.51 -8.72
CA ARG A 152 4.68 -0.18 -8.41
C ARG A 152 4.61 -0.40 -6.91
N LEU A 153 3.59 0.18 -6.30
CA LEU A 153 3.38 0.14 -4.86
C LEU A 153 2.06 -0.57 -4.54
N ALA A 154 1.99 -1.20 -3.37
CA ALA A 154 0.75 -1.65 -2.77
C ALA A 154 0.45 -0.76 -1.57
N THR A 155 -0.77 -0.24 -1.46
CA THR A 155 -1.22 0.61 -0.35
C THR A 155 -2.16 -0.13 0.56
N LEU A 156 -2.06 0.19 1.85
CA LEU A 156 -2.96 -0.27 2.90
C LEU A 156 -3.38 0.93 3.73
N ASP A 157 -4.68 1.11 3.92
CA ASP A 157 -5.20 2.20 4.74
C ASP A 157 -5.00 1.92 6.24
N ALA A 158 -4.91 2.99 7.03
CA ALA A 158 -4.71 2.94 8.47
C ALA A 158 -5.74 2.06 9.17
N LYS A 159 -7.01 2.16 8.76
CA LYS A 159 -8.11 1.45 9.42
C LYS A 159 -7.99 -0.05 9.17
N SER A 160 -7.70 -0.47 7.94
CA SER A 160 -7.41 -1.86 7.62
C SER A 160 -6.16 -2.34 8.34
N PHE A 161 -5.09 -1.54 8.39
CA PHE A 161 -3.88 -1.89 9.15
C PHE A 161 -4.17 -2.14 10.63
N GLU A 162 -4.93 -1.24 11.29
CA GLU A 162 -5.27 -1.37 12.71
C GLU A 162 -6.18 -2.56 12.99
N ASN A 163 -7.18 -2.79 12.13
CA ASN A 163 -8.10 -3.92 12.27
C ASN A 163 -7.39 -5.26 12.07
N LEU A 164 -6.48 -5.35 11.11
CA LEU A 164 -5.83 -6.60 10.72
C LEU A 164 -4.67 -6.97 11.63
N LEU A 165 -3.85 -6.00 12.03
CA LEU A 165 -2.65 -6.27 12.81
C LEU A 165 -2.88 -6.15 14.31
N GLY A 166 -3.83 -5.30 14.73
CA GLY A 166 -4.12 -5.07 16.15
C GLY A 166 -2.98 -4.36 16.90
N ILE A 167 -3.25 -4.06 18.18
CA ILE A 167 -2.39 -3.23 19.03
C ILE A 167 -1.02 -3.89 19.30
N GLU A 168 -0.99 -5.22 19.41
CA GLU A 168 0.23 -5.98 19.70
C GLU A 168 1.25 -5.87 18.56
N LEU A 169 0.81 -6.08 17.31
CA LEU A 169 1.68 -5.96 16.15
C LEU A 169 2.08 -4.52 15.86
N LYS A 170 1.22 -3.54 16.18
CA LYS A 170 1.56 -2.12 16.12
C LYS A 170 2.76 -1.79 17.01
N THR A 171 2.77 -2.34 18.23
CA THR A 171 3.87 -2.17 19.18
C THR A 171 5.15 -2.83 18.69
N LYS A 172 5.06 -4.04 18.11
CA LYS A 172 6.22 -4.74 17.54
C LYS A 172 6.76 -4.09 16.27
N LEU A 173 5.89 -3.49 15.46
CA LEU A 173 6.32 -2.71 14.31
C LEU A 173 7.08 -1.47 14.77
N LYS A 174 6.61 -0.79 15.81
CA LYS A 174 7.33 0.34 16.41
C LYS A 174 8.74 -0.07 16.89
N GLU A 175 8.86 -1.17 17.63
CA GLU A 175 10.17 -1.69 18.07
C GLU A 175 11.11 -2.03 16.89
N PHE A 176 10.57 -2.51 15.77
CA PHE A 176 11.33 -2.84 14.57
C PHE A 176 11.79 -1.58 13.82
N VAL A 177 10.87 -0.64 13.65
CA VAL A 177 11.08 0.69 13.05
C VAL A 177 12.14 1.45 13.83
N ASP A 178 12.00 1.59 15.15
CA ASP A 178 12.96 2.32 15.99
C ASP A 178 14.40 1.78 15.83
N LYS A 179 14.57 0.47 15.63
CA LYS A 179 15.89 -0.14 15.36
C LYS A 179 16.43 0.19 13.97
N GLU A 180 15.57 0.20 12.95
CA GLU A 180 15.94 0.52 11.56
C GLU A 180 16.23 2.02 11.37
N TYR A 181 15.59 2.91 12.15
CA TYR A 181 15.90 4.35 12.18
C TYR A 181 17.09 4.70 13.10
N ALA A 182 17.32 3.96 14.19
CA ALA A 182 18.48 4.18 15.07
C ALA A 182 19.84 3.86 14.41
N THR A 183 19.84 3.02 13.36
CA THR A 183 21.06 2.65 12.62
C THR A 183 21.46 3.66 11.53
N GLY A 184 20.60 4.63 11.19
CA GLY A 184 20.85 5.67 10.20
C GLY A 184 21.04 7.06 10.83
N THR A 185 22.16 7.29 11.52
CA THR A 185 22.66 8.61 11.99
C THR A 185 21.72 9.48 12.84
N LEU A 186 21.93 9.37 14.17
CA LEU A 186 22.05 10.39 15.23
C LEU A 186 21.32 11.76 15.11
N ASP A 187 20.78 12.15 16.27
CA ASP A 187 20.33 13.47 16.74
C ASP A 187 19.01 14.03 16.21
N ASP A 188 17.91 13.72 16.93
CA ASP A 188 17.06 14.73 17.59
C ASP A 188 15.74 14.13 18.12
N THR A 189 15.82 13.11 18.98
CA THR A 189 14.69 12.73 19.85
C THR A 189 14.51 13.70 21.04
N SER A 190 15.23 14.82 21.07
CA SER A 190 15.17 15.81 22.17
C SER A 190 14.39 17.10 21.87
N GLN A 191 13.74 17.26 20.72
CA GLN A 191 12.95 18.48 20.42
C GLN A 191 11.51 18.26 19.92
N ILE A 192 10.80 17.24 20.43
CA ILE A 192 9.33 17.14 20.25
C ILE A 192 8.59 17.23 21.59
N GLN A 193 9.12 18.03 22.52
CA GLN A 193 8.35 18.55 23.64
C GLN A 193 8.50 20.07 23.68
N LYS A 194 7.61 20.74 22.95
CA LYS A 194 6.89 21.94 23.39
C LYS A 194 5.74 22.23 22.45
#